data_AF-A0A7V1W0I9-F1
#
_entry.id   AF-A0A7V1W0I9-F1
#
_cell.length_a   1.000
_cell.length_b   1.000
_cell.length_c   1.000
_cell.angle_alpha   90.00
_cell.angle_beta   90.00
_cell.angle_gamma   90.00
#
_symmetry.space_group_name_H-M   'P 1'
#
loop_
_entity.id
_entity.type
_entity.pdbx_description
1 polymer ?
#
loop_
_entity_poly.entity_id
_entity_poly.type
_entity_poly.pdbx_seq_one_letter_code
_entity_poly.pdbx_strand_id
1 'polypeptide(L)'
;MGNHRAMMRTLGGGATAPPGTPHPIRHPLRDEDAFAEYVARTVAYYPDIRYREPWNEPDLPGYRHDTPAQYAPLLARTHPAVTQANPAAQVVLGGLARGGQRVSPDFLAAIRADPDYPAARFFDVMNFHFYASRAERHDA
;
A
#
# COMPACT_ATOMS: atom_id res chain seq x y z
N MET A 1 -22.48 24.91 25.27
CA MET A 1 -21.84 23.70 25.85
C MET A 1 -22.30 22.49 25.05
N GLY A 2 -21.58 22.15 23.98
CA GLY A 2 -21.84 20.97 23.16
C GLY A 2 -20.71 19.97 23.39
N ASN A 3 -21.03 18.86 24.05
CA ASN A 3 -20.09 17.76 24.29
C ASN A 3 -19.80 17.03 22.97
N HIS A 4 -18.75 17.43 22.25
CA HIS A 4 -18.12 16.56 21.28
C HIS A 4 -17.22 15.57 22.02
N ARG A 5 -17.84 14.49 22.52
CA ARG A 5 -17.11 13.28 22.86
C ARG A 5 -16.53 12.76 21.56
N ALA A 6 -15.29 13.14 21.27
CA ALA A 6 -14.47 12.43 20.31
C ALA A 6 -14.41 10.98 20.79
N MET A 7 -15.20 10.11 20.18
CA MET A 7 -14.97 8.68 20.31
C MET A 7 -13.65 8.42 19.63
N MET A 8 -12.58 8.46 20.43
CA MET A 8 -11.31 7.82 20.11
C MET A 8 -11.64 6.33 19.98
N ARG A 9 -12.07 5.91 18.79
CA ARG A 9 -12.08 4.50 18.41
C ARG A 9 -10.63 4.08 18.48
N THR A 10 -10.27 3.36 19.53
CA THR A 10 -9.03 2.61 19.60
C THR A 10 -8.94 1.80 18.31
N LEU A 11 -7.96 2.12 17.44
CA LEU A 11 -7.64 1.34 16.24
C LEU A 11 -7.10 -0.02 16.71
N GLY A 12 -8.01 -0.90 17.09
CA GLY A 12 -7.72 -2.27 17.48
C GLY A 12 -7.27 -3.07 16.26
N GLY A 13 -5.97 -3.02 15.98
CA GLY A 13 -5.29 -3.84 14.96
C GLY A 13 -5.75 -3.55 13.54
N GLY A 14 -5.06 -2.64 12.84
CA GLY A 14 -5.39 -2.27 11.45
C GLY A 14 -5.27 -3.41 10.43
N ALA A 15 -4.74 -4.58 10.82
CA ALA A 15 -4.51 -5.72 9.95
C ALA A 15 -5.15 -7.01 10.51
N THR A 16 -5.50 -7.92 9.61
CA THR A 16 -6.24 -9.19 9.85
C THR A 16 -5.45 -10.23 10.65
N ALA A 17 -4.18 -9.94 10.96
CA ALA A 17 -3.28 -10.80 11.71
C ALA A 17 -3.92 -11.31 13.03
N PRO A 18 -3.75 -12.61 13.35
CA PRO A 18 -4.09 -13.16 14.66
C PRO A 18 -3.36 -12.43 15.81
N PRO A 19 -3.94 -12.36 17.02
CA PRO A 19 -3.25 -11.82 18.19
C PRO A 19 -1.90 -12.52 18.43
N GLY A 20 -0.86 -11.75 18.75
CA GLY A 20 0.49 -12.28 18.97
C GLY A 20 1.31 -12.55 17.70
N THR A 21 0.76 -12.31 16.50
CA THR A 21 1.51 -12.46 15.25
C THR A 21 2.64 -11.42 15.16
N PRO A 22 3.91 -11.84 14.94
CA PRO A 22 4.98 -10.91 14.62
C PRO A 22 4.69 -10.13 13.33
N HIS A 23 4.98 -8.84 13.32
CA HIS A 23 4.73 -7.94 12.16
C HIS A 23 3.29 -7.99 11.62
N PRO A 24 2.28 -7.66 12.45
CA PRO A 24 0.87 -7.79 12.07
C PRO A 24 0.50 -6.91 10.87
N ILE A 25 1.21 -5.80 10.66
CA ILE A 25 1.02 -4.89 9.53
C ILE A 25 1.22 -5.54 8.16
N ARG A 26 1.90 -6.70 8.09
CA ARG A 26 2.15 -7.42 6.84
C ARG A 26 0.91 -8.17 6.34
N HIS A 27 -0.13 -8.29 7.17
CA HIS A 27 -1.38 -8.94 6.79
C HIS A 27 -2.36 -7.95 6.15
N PRO A 28 -3.37 -8.45 5.41
CA PRO A 28 -4.40 -7.61 4.81
C PRO A 28 -5.07 -6.71 5.84
N LEU A 29 -5.53 -5.53 5.43
CA LEU A 29 -6.25 -4.63 6.31
C LEU A 29 -7.57 -5.24 6.78
N ARG A 30 -7.96 -4.98 8.03
CA ARG A 30 -9.30 -5.38 8.53
C ARG A 30 -10.41 -4.47 8.03
N ASP A 31 -10.08 -3.20 7.86
CA ASP A 31 -11.02 -2.14 7.55
C ASP A 31 -10.33 -1.20 6.55
N GLU A 32 -10.70 -1.35 5.29
CA GLU A 32 -10.12 -0.58 4.19
C GLU A 32 -10.60 0.88 4.20
N ASP A 33 -11.79 1.15 4.74
CA ASP A 33 -12.34 2.50 4.85
C ASP A 33 -11.62 3.28 5.96
N ALA A 34 -11.32 2.63 7.08
CA ALA A 34 -10.48 3.23 8.13
C ALA A 34 -9.07 3.55 7.61
N PHE A 35 -8.54 2.74 6.70
CA PHE A 35 -7.27 3.03 6.02
C PHE A 35 -7.39 4.21 5.06
N ALA A 36 -8.47 4.30 4.26
CA ALA A 36 -8.72 5.46 3.40
C ALA A 36 -8.82 6.76 4.20
N GLU A 37 -9.52 6.74 5.34
CA GLU A 37 -9.60 7.88 6.25
C GLU A 37 -8.23 8.27 6.83
N TYR A 38 -7.41 7.27 7.20
CA TYR A 38 -6.03 7.49 7.61
C TYR A 38 -5.22 8.16 6.48
N VAL A 39 -5.28 7.62 5.27
CA VAL A 39 -4.60 8.18 4.09
C VAL A 39 -5.00 9.64 3.88
N ALA A 40 -6.31 9.93 3.80
CA ALA A 40 -6.81 11.29 3.60
C ALA A 40 -6.30 12.26 4.68
N ARG A 41 -6.31 11.85 5.95
CA ARG A 41 -5.76 12.66 7.06
C ARG A 41 -4.26 12.92 6.90
N THR A 42 -3.46 11.91 6.54
CA THR A 42 -2.01 12.10 6.33
C THR A 42 -1.69 12.95 5.09
N VAL A 43 -2.55 12.92 4.08
CA VAL A 43 -2.38 13.74 2.87
C VAL A 43 -2.68 15.20 3.17
N ALA A 44 -3.80 15.47 3.85
CA ALA A 44 -4.18 16.81 4.27
C ALA A 44 -3.18 17.42 5.27
N TYR A 45 -2.63 16.60 6.17
CA TYR A 45 -1.68 17.06 7.19
C TYR A 45 -0.29 17.37 6.61
N TYR A 46 0.15 16.61 5.60
CA TYR A 46 1.45 16.80 4.94
C TYR A 46 1.27 17.20 3.46
N PRO A 47 0.75 18.41 3.16
CA PRO A 47 0.39 18.78 1.77
C PRO A 47 1.59 18.81 0.81
N ASP A 48 2.80 19.01 1.34
CA ASP A 48 4.04 19.07 0.57
C ASP A 48 4.56 17.69 0.12
N ILE A 49 4.09 16.60 0.75
CA ILE A 49 4.42 15.25 0.31
C ILE A 49 3.50 14.89 -0.86
N ARG A 50 4.04 15.05 -2.07
CA ARG A 50 3.33 14.90 -3.35
C ARG A 50 3.20 13.47 -3.82
N TYR A 51 4.05 12.56 -3.37
CA TYR A 51 4.05 11.17 -3.81
C TYR A 51 3.68 10.26 -2.64
N ARG A 52 2.65 9.45 -2.83
CA ARG A 52 2.11 8.54 -1.81
C ARG A 52 2.23 7.12 -2.28
N GLU A 53 3.04 6.34 -1.59
CA GLU A 53 3.32 4.95 -1.91
C GLU A 53 2.62 4.05 -0.89
N PRO A 54 1.47 3.44 -1.23
CA PRO A 54 0.82 2.47 -0.38
C PRO A 54 1.59 1.16 -0.44
N TRP A 55 2.43 0.98 0.58
CA TRP A 55 3.25 -0.21 0.84
C TRP A 55 4.56 -0.32 0.04
N ASN A 56 5.47 -1.16 0.51
CA ASN A 56 6.76 -1.47 -0.11
C ASN A 56 6.81 -2.95 -0.52
N GLU A 57 7.20 -3.24 -1.75
CA GLU A 57 7.43 -4.61 -2.26
C GLU A 57 6.27 -5.57 -2.01
N PRO A 58 5.06 -5.25 -2.52
CA PRO A 58 3.91 -6.11 -2.36
C PRO A 58 4.06 -7.46 -3.11
N ASP A 59 4.99 -7.56 -4.06
CA ASP A 59 5.33 -8.75 -4.84
C ASP A 59 6.33 -9.70 -4.16
N LEU A 60 6.89 -9.32 -3.01
CA LEU A 60 7.90 -10.09 -2.26
C LEU A 60 7.27 -10.84 -1.07
N PRO A 61 7.23 -12.19 -1.10
CA PRO A 61 6.71 -13.00 0.01
C PRO A 61 7.47 -12.74 1.31
N GLY A 62 6.72 -12.37 2.36
CA GLY A 62 7.27 -12.07 3.69
C GLY A 62 7.47 -10.58 3.96
N TYR A 63 7.38 -9.72 2.93
CA TYR A 63 7.23 -8.27 3.11
C TYR A 63 5.76 -7.90 3.22
N ARG A 64 4.90 -8.52 2.41
CA ARG A 64 3.44 -8.56 2.59
C ARG A 64 2.97 -10.02 2.56
N HIS A 65 1.90 -10.31 3.27
CA HIS A 65 1.21 -11.60 3.26
C HIS A 65 -0.07 -11.54 2.41
N ASP A 66 -0.24 -10.45 1.65
CA ASP A 66 -1.35 -10.25 0.74
C ASP A 66 -1.12 -10.99 -0.58
N THR A 67 -2.21 -11.44 -1.18
CA THR A 67 -2.23 -11.84 -2.59
C THR A 67 -2.34 -10.58 -3.48
N PRO A 68 -2.05 -10.68 -4.79
CA PRO A 68 -2.36 -9.60 -5.73
C PRO A 68 -3.81 -9.06 -5.59
N ALA A 69 -4.78 -9.96 -5.43
CA ALA A 69 -6.20 -9.63 -5.26
C ALA A 69 -6.51 -8.88 -3.95
N GLN A 70 -5.62 -8.91 -2.96
CA GLN A 70 -5.73 -8.13 -1.73
C GLN A 70 -5.01 -6.78 -1.80
N TYR A 71 -4.03 -6.63 -2.71
CA TYR A 71 -3.35 -5.37 -2.95
C TYR A 71 -4.13 -4.43 -3.88
N ALA A 72 -4.88 -4.97 -4.85
CA ALA A 72 -5.69 -4.16 -5.77
C ALA A 72 -6.77 -3.30 -5.06
N PRO A 73 -7.55 -3.83 -4.09
CA PRO A 73 -8.46 -3.02 -3.27
C PRO A 73 -7.75 -1.90 -2.48
N LEU A 74 -6.56 -2.16 -1.94
CA LEU A 74 -5.76 -1.16 -1.23
C LEU A 74 -5.48 0.07 -2.11
N LEU A 75 -5.07 -0.15 -3.36
CA LEU A 75 -4.88 0.93 -4.34
C LEU A 75 -6.19 1.65 -4.64
N ALA A 76 -7.27 0.90 -4.86
CA ALA A 76 -8.59 1.43 -5.18
C ALA A 76 -9.18 2.34 -4.07
N ARG A 77 -8.80 2.13 -2.80
CA ARG A 77 -9.15 3.02 -1.68
C ARG A 77 -8.16 4.16 -1.49
N THR A 78 -6.87 3.92 -1.76
CA THR A 78 -5.83 4.94 -1.61
C THR A 78 -5.99 6.08 -2.61
N HIS A 79 -6.17 5.76 -3.89
CA HIS A 79 -6.16 6.77 -4.96
C HIS A 79 -7.25 7.84 -4.84
N PRO A 80 -8.53 7.49 -4.62
CA PRO A 80 -9.56 8.50 -4.37
C PRO A 80 -9.28 9.32 -3.10
N ALA A 81 -8.84 8.68 -2.01
CA ALA A 81 -8.55 9.36 -0.75
C ALA A 81 -7.40 10.40 -0.90
N VAL A 82 -6.34 10.04 -1.63
CA VAL A 82 -5.23 10.96 -1.95
C VAL A 82 -5.73 12.11 -2.82
N THR A 83 -6.42 11.80 -3.92
CA THR A 83 -6.88 12.79 -4.90
C THR A 83 -7.87 13.78 -4.28
N GLN A 84 -8.79 13.31 -3.43
CA GLN A 84 -9.77 14.16 -2.75
C GLN A 84 -9.12 15.06 -1.69
N ALA A 85 -8.12 14.55 -0.97
CA ALA A 85 -7.44 15.33 0.07
C ALA A 85 -6.44 16.34 -0.51
N ASN A 86 -5.76 16.00 -1.62
CA ASN A 86 -4.85 16.87 -2.33
C ASN A 86 -4.80 16.49 -3.82
N PRO A 87 -5.54 17.20 -4.70
CA PRO A 87 -5.65 16.86 -6.13
C PRO A 87 -4.33 16.88 -6.91
N ALA A 88 -3.27 17.38 -6.29
CA ALA A 88 -1.99 17.53 -6.94
C ALA A 88 -0.91 16.61 -6.31
N ALA A 89 -1.29 15.78 -5.33
CA ALA A 89 -0.55 14.59 -4.95
C ALA A 89 -0.85 13.43 -5.91
N GLN A 90 0.08 12.50 -6.03
CA GLN A 90 0.03 11.33 -6.91
C GLN A 90 0.23 10.06 -6.09
N VAL A 91 -0.44 8.98 -6.49
CA VAL A 91 -0.21 7.63 -5.97
C VAL A 91 0.88 6.94 -6.78
N VAL A 92 1.93 6.51 -6.09
CA VAL A 92 2.99 5.67 -6.62
C VAL A 92 2.65 4.23 -6.27
N LEU A 93 2.75 3.28 -7.21
CA LEU A 93 2.65 1.86 -6.93
C LEU A 93 3.64 1.49 -5.81
N GLY A 94 3.35 0.46 -5.00
CA GLY A 94 4.35 -0.07 -4.07
C GLY A 94 5.51 -0.68 -4.84
N GLY A 95 6.72 -0.20 -4.59
CA GLY A 95 7.94 -0.55 -5.33
C GLY A 95 8.11 -2.04 -5.49
N LEU A 96 7.94 -2.55 -6.71
CA LEU A 96 8.06 -3.98 -7.01
C LEU A 96 9.51 -4.43 -6.83
N ALA A 97 9.75 -5.48 -6.04
CA ALA A 97 11.08 -5.97 -5.71
C ALA A 97 11.85 -6.48 -6.94
N ARG A 98 11.14 -7.05 -7.94
CA ARG A 98 11.64 -7.53 -9.25
C ARG A 98 12.90 -8.43 -9.26
N GLY A 99 13.47 -8.81 -8.11
CA GLY A 99 14.71 -9.55 -8.00
C GLY A 99 14.65 -10.74 -7.03
N GLY A 100 15.19 -11.88 -7.46
CA GLY A 100 15.32 -13.12 -6.67
C GLY A 100 14.25 -14.18 -6.93
N GLN A 101 14.52 -15.43 -6.56
CA GLN A 101 13.65 -16.60 -6.83
C GLN A 101 12.30 -16.61 -6.09
N ARG A 102 11.99 -15.56 -5.32
CA ARG A 102 10.79 -15.50 -4.47
C ARG A 102 9.75 -14.49 -4.97
N VAL A 103 10.06 -13.67 -5.96
CA VAL A 103 9.12 -12.66 -6.48
C VAL A 103 8.00 -13.34 -7.27
N SER A 104 6.75 -12.90 -7.10
CA SER A 104 5.66 -13.30 -7.97
C SER A 104 5.82 -12.63 -9.34
N PRO A 105 6.24 -13.35 -10.41
CA PRO A 105 6.56 -12.73 -11.69
C PRO A 105 5.33 -12.08 -12.35
N ASP A 106 4.14 -12.59 -12.02
CA ASP A 106 2.87 -12.15 -12.59
C ASP A 106 2.15 -11.12 -11.72
N PHE A 107 2.75 -10.67 -10.61
CA PHE A 107 2.08 -9.78 -9.64
C PHE A 107 1.46 -8.55 -10.32
N LEU A 108 2.24 -7.86 -11.15
CA LEU A 108 1.77 -6.68 -11.89
C LEU A 108 0.63 -7.02 -12.86
N ALA A 109 0.74 -8.13 -13.58
CA ALA A 109 -0.31 -8.57 -14.50
C ALA A 109 -1.59 -8.92 -13.74
N ALA A 110 -1.46 -9.62 -12.60
CA ALA A 110 -2.56 -10.03 -11.75
C ALA A 110 -3.32 -8.83 -11.17
N ILE A 111 -2.63 -7.83 -10.60
CA ILE A 111 -3.32 -6.65 -10.06
C ILE A 111 -3.99 -5.80 -11.16
N ARG A 112 -3.42 -5.78 -12.37
CA ARG A 112 -4.00 -5.06 -13.51
C ARG A 112 -5.25 -5.76 -14.05
N ALA A 113 -5.30 -7.08 -13.96
CA ALA A 113 -6.39 -7.92 -14.41
C ALA A 113 -7.44 -8.21 -13.32
N ASP A 114 -7.30 -7.62 -12.13
CA ASP A 114 -8.28 -7.77 -11.05
C ASP A 114 -9.68 -7.36 -11.55
N PRO A 115 -10.70 -8.23 -11.38
CA PRO A 115 -12.02 -8.02 -12.00
C PRO A 115 -12.81 -6.89 -11.36
N ASP A 116 -12.59 -6.63 -10.07
CA ASP A 116 -13.35 -5.64 -9.30
C ASP A 116 -12.56 -4.32 -9.20
N TYR A 117 -11.24 -4.43 -9.06
CA TYR A 117 -10.34 -3.32 -8.81
C TYR A 117 -9.14 -3.31 -9.77
N PRO A 118 -9.34 -3.15 -11.09
CA PRO A 118 -8.24 -3.18 -12.05
C PRO A 118 -7.21 -2.07 -11.74
N ALA A 119 -6.07 -2.46 -11.18
CA ALA A 119 -5.15 -1.57 -10.47
C ALA A 119 -4.60 -0.43 -11.32
N ALA A 120 -4.56 -0.60 -12.65
CA ALA A 120 -4.12 0.43 -13.60
C ALA A 120 -4.95 1.74 -13.53
N ARG A 121 -6.11 1.73 -12.86
CA ARG A 121 -6.95 2.92 -12.64
C ARG A 121 -6.64 3.64 -11.32
N PHE A 122 -5.79 3.07 -10.47
CA PHE A 122 -5.67 3.46 -9.06
C PHE A 122 -4.22 3.74 -8.63
N PHE A 123 -3.33 4.00 -9.58
CA PHE A 123 -2.02 4.59 -9.34
C PHE A 123 -1.66 5.49 -10.52
N ASP A 124 -0.85 6.51 -10.28
CA ASP A 124 -0.42 7.48 -11.30
C ASP A 124 1.01 7.20 -11.77
N VAL A 125 1.84 6.62 -10.89
CA VAL A 125 3.26 6.34 -11.15
C VAL A 125 3.55 4.87 -10.85
N MET A 126 4.20 4.18 -11.78
CA MET A 126 4.76 2.84 -11.54
C MET A 126 6.23 2.98 -11.13
N ASN A 127 6.62 2.35 -10.03
CA ASN A 127 8.02 2.22 -9.61
C ASN A 127 8.38 0.73 -9.44
N PHE A 128 9.68 0.46 -9.34
CA PHE A 128 10.23 -0.84 -9.00
C PHE A 128 11.62 -0.67 -8.39
N HIS A 129 12.06 -1.68 -7.65
CA HIS A 129 13.40 -1.76 -7.10
C HIS A 129 14.30 -2.56 -8.02
N PHE A 130 15.54 -2.09 -8.16
CA PHE A 130 16.61 -2.83 -8.80
C PHE A 130 17.71 -3.05 -7.78
N TYR A 131 17.90 -4.31 -7.40
CA TYR A 131 18.95 -4.71 -6.49
C TYR A 131 20.11 -5.29 -7.29
N ALA A 132 21.29 -4.65 -7.18
CA ALA A 132 22.51 -5.19 -7.74
C ALA A 132 22.73 -6.65 -7.26
N SER A 133 23.21 -7.50 -8.16
CA SER A 133 23.71 -8.82 -7.85
C SER A 133 24.90 -8.73 -6.89
N ARG A 134 25.23 -9.87 -6.25
CA ARG A 134 26.41 -9.93 -5.38
C ARG A 134 27.70 -9.68 -6.16
N ALA A 135 27.74 -10.00 -7.46
CA ALA A 135 28.86 -9.72 -8.35
C ALA A 135 29.00 -8.20 -8.62
N GLU A 136 27.90 -7.54 -8.97
CA GLU A 136 27.88 -6.09 -9.23
C GLU A 136 28.23 -5.24 -7.99
N ARG A 137 28.09 -5.78 -6.77
CA ARG A 137 28.50 -5.11 -5.53
C ARG A 137 30.01 -5.14 -5.23
N HIS A 138 30.79 -6.00 -5.89
CA HIS A 138 32.24 -6.13 -5.64
C HIS A 138 33.10 -5.36 -6.64
N ASP A 139 32.53 -4.90 -7.76
CA ASP A 139 33.23 -4.15 -8.81
C ASP A 139 33.02 -2.62 -8.71
N ALA A 140 32.52 -2.12 -7.57
CA ALA A 140 32.19 -0.71 -7.31
C ALA A 140 33.03 -0.09 -6.18
#